data_AF-A0A0Q6RW68-F1
#
_entry.id   AF-A0A0Q6RW68-F1
#
_cell.length_a   1.000
_cell.length_b   1.000
_cell.length_c   1.000
_cell.angle_alpha   90.00
_cell.angle_beta   90.00
_cell.angle_gamma   90.00
#
_symmetry.space_group_name_H-M   'P 1'
#
loop_
_entity.id
_entity.type
_entity.pdbx_description
1 polymer ?
#
loop_
_entity_poly.entity_id
_entity_poly.type
_entity_poly.pdbx_seq_one_letter_code
_entity_poly.pdbx_strand_id
1 'polypeptide(L)'
;MDFLSVILAALGWGRDHSAESGGRKTEAYRLNAEVAGECLRSLSALALATPPLIRRLEALYPGQPEAYKSCAEALATLQSQCQQIYTMAETNKAAIENAGRWHDWEKALRASHQWRATISSMCPHVEGVIRQLEAVVTQEEQRRIAGTPPASPTSFLSQRDRGWDAPPL
;
A
#
# COMPACT_ATOMS: atom_id res chain seq x y z
N MET A 1 5.26 38.16 31.46
CA MET A 1 4.24 38.23 30.40
C MET A 1 4.56 39.44 29.57
N ASP A 2 4.86 39.26 28.29
CA ASP A 2 5.22 40.36 27.38
C ASP A 2 3.99 41.17 26.98
N PHE A 3 4.14 42.50 26.95
CA PHE A 3 3.07 43.45 26.63
C PHE A 3 2.48 43.23 25.23
N LEU A 4 3.31 42.78 24.28
CA LEU A 4 2.90 42.38 22.93
C LEU A 4 1.94 41.18 22.92
N SER A 5 2.10 40.24 23.86
CA SER A 5 1.24 39.05 23.99
C SER A 5 -0.18 39.41 24.43
N VAL A 6 -0.33 40.46 25.24
CA VAL A 6 -1.62 40.97 25.71
C VAL A 6 -2.38 41.70 24.60
N ILE A 7 -1.67 42.49 23.78
CA ILE A 7 -2.28 43.21 22.64
C ILE A 7 -2.74 42.22 21.55
N LEU A 8 -1.93 41.20 21.24
CA LEU A 8 -2.29 40.15 20.28
C LEU A 8 -3.46 39.27 20.77
N ALA A 9 -3.57 39.04 22.08
CA ALA A 9 -4.70 38.35 22.69
C ALA A 9 -5.99 39.20 22.65
N ALA A 10 -5.89 40.52 22.82
CA ALA A 10 -7.02 41.45 22.76
C ALA A 10 -7.57 41.68 21.32
N LEU A 11 -6.72 41.51 20.30
CA LEU A 11 -7.09 41.60 18.88
C LEU A 11 -7.72 40.31 18.31
N GLY A 12 -7.92 39.26 19.11
CA GLY A 12 -8.50 37.99 18.66
C GLY A 12 -7.59 37.12 17.79
N TRP A 13 -6.47 37.68 17.30
CA TRP A 13 -5.54 37.03 16.36
C TRP A 13 -4.96 35.70 16.89
N GLY A 14 -4.69 35.61 18.20
CA GLY A 14 -4.17 34.38 18.81
C GLY A 14 -5.20 33.24 18.93
N ARG A 15 -6.50 33.56 18.99
CA ARG A 15 -7.57 32.56 19.12
C ARG A 15 -7.88 31.88 17.79
N ASP A 16 -7.81 32.63 16.69
CA ASP A 16 -8.03 32.08 15.35
C ASP A 16 -6.87 31.19 14.89
N HIS A 17 -5.63 31.56 15.21
CA HIS A 17 -4.45 30.74 14.88
C HIS A 17 -4.38 29.42 15.68
N SER A 18 -4.84 29.42 16.95
CA SER A 18 -4.92 28.19 17.75
C SER A 18 -6.06 27.26 17.28
N ALA A 19 -7.20 27.82 16.86
CA ALA A 19 -8.28 27.03 16.26
C ALA A 19 -7.88 26.42 14.91
N GLU A 20 -7.23 27.19 14.03
CA GLU A 20 -6.79 26.71 12.71
C GLU A 20 -5.69 25.64 12.83
N SER A 21 -4.70 25.86 13.71
CA SER A 21 -3.65 24.86 13.99
C SER A 21 -4.21 23.59 14.62
N GLY A 22 -5.21 23.70 15.51
CA GLY A 22 -5.93 22.56 16.07
C GLY A 22 -6.67 21.75 14.99
N GLY A 23 -7.34 22.42 14.06
CA GLY A 23 -8.01 21.78 12.92
C GLY A 23 -7.03 21.03 12.01
N ARG A 24 -5.91 21.67 11.64
CA ARG A 24 -4.87 21.06 10.79
C ARG A 24 -4.16 19.88 11.46
N LYS A 25 -3.88 19.97 12.77
CA LYS A 25 -3.31 18.85 13.55
C LYS A 25 -4.24 17.65 13.55
N THR A 26 -5.53 17.86 13.79
CA THR A 26 -6.54 16.81 13.72
C THR A 26 -6.62 16.20 12.31
N GLU A 27 -6.54 17.01 11.26
CA GLU A 27 -6.51 16.50 9.89
C GLU A 27 -5.27 15.66 9.60
N ALA A 28 -4.08 16.07 10.05
CA ALA A 28 -2.87 15.28 9.91
C ALA A 28 -3.01 13.90 10.60
N TYR A 29 -3.55 13.85 11.82
CA TYR A 29 -3.83 12.57 12.50
C TYR A 29 -4.84 11.72 11.73
N ARG A 30 -5.91 12.32 11.23
CA ARG A 30 -6.95 11.63 10.44
C ARG A 30 -6.35 10.99 9.18
N LEU A 31 -5.58 11.76 8.41
CA LEU A 31 -4.90 11.27 7.20
C LEU A 31 -3.91 10.15 7.51
N ASN A 32 -3.11 10.33 8.58
CA ASN A 32 -2.15 9.34 8.99
C ASN A 32 -2.82 8.02 9.44
N ALA A 33 -3.96 8.11 10.13
CA ALA A 33 -4.77 6.95 10.51
C ALA A 33 -5.39 6.24 9.29
N GLU A 34 -5.86 6.97 8.29
CA GLU A 34 -6.35 6.39 7.03
C GLU A 34 -5.25 5.63 6.29
N VAL A 35 -4.05 6.22 6.18
CA VAL A 35 -2.88 5.56 5.58
C VAL A 35 -2.56 4.26 6.33
N ALA A 36 -2.44 4.32 7.65
CA ALA A 36 -2.15 3.14 8.47
C ALA A 36 -3.24 2.06 8.32
N GLY A 37 -4.52 2.46 8.30
CA GLY A 37 -5.65 1.55 8.11
C GLY A 37 -5.66 0.87 6.74
N GLU A 38 -5.31 1.59 5.67
CA GLU A 38 -5.17 1.00 4.33
C GLU A 38 -4.01 -0.01 4.24
N CYS A 39 -2.86 0.32 4.84
CA CYS A 39 -1.75 -0.63 4.94
C CYS A 39 -2.15 -1.88 5.72
N LEU A 40 -2.82 -1.73 6.87
CA LEU A 40 -3.23 -2.85 7.72
C LEU A 40 -4.23 -3.76 7.00
N ARG A 41 -5.17 -3.20 6.25
CA ARG A 41 -6.09 -3.98 5.39
C ARG A 41 -5.33 -4.80 4.35
N SER A 42 -4.37 -4.19 3.68
CA SER A 42 -3.54 -4.86 2.66
C SER A 42 -2.67 -5.97 3.26
N LEU A 43 -2.04 -5.71 4.41
CA LEU A 43 -1.27 -6.71 5.16
C LEU A 43 -2.14 -7.89 5.61
N SER A 44 -3.36 -7.60 6.08
CA SER A 44 -4.31 -8.63 6.50
C SER A 44 -4.75 -9.50 5.32
N ALA A 45 -5.03 -8.89 4.17
CA ALA A 45 -5.36 -9.63 2.94
C ALA A 45 -4.21 -10.56 2.51
N LEU A 46 -2.97 -10.06 2.49
CA LEU A 46 -1.78 -10.86 2.17
C LEU A 46 -1.58 -12.00 3.17
N ALA A 47 -1.72 -11.73 4.47
CA ALA A 47 -1.55 -12.74 5.51
C ALA A 47 -2.58 -13.88 5.41
N LEU A 48 -3.82 -13.57 5.00
CA LEU A 48 -4.87 -14.56 4.81
C LEU A 48 -4.72 -15.35 3.52
N ALA A 49 -4.36 -14.69 2.40
CA ALA A 49 -4.33 -15.32 1.09
C ALA A 49 -3.03 -16.10 0.80
N THR A 50 -1.89 -15.65 1.34
CA THR A 50 -0.58 -16.22 0.98
C THR A 50 -0.43 -17.70 1.38
N PRO A 51 -0.69 -18.12 2.64
CA PRO A 51 -0.49 -19.51 3.04
C PRO A 51 -1.27 -20.55 2.18
N PRO A 52 -2.58 -20.39 1.92
CA PRO A 52 -3.30 -21.35 1.09
C PRO A 52 -2.85 -21.34 -0.37
N LEU A 53 -2.46 -20.17 -0.92
CA LEU A 53 -1.93 -20.06 -2.28
C LEU A 53 -0.62 -20.84 -2.45
N ILE A 54 0.35 -20.64 -1.54
CA ILE A 54 1.64 -21.33 -1.62
C ILE A 54 1.45 -22.84 -1.47
N ARG A 55 0.62 -23.30 -0.53
CA ARG A 55 0.33 -24.73 -0.37
C ARG A 55 -0.26 -25.36 -1.63
N ARG A 56 -1.16 -24.65 -2.33
CA ARG A 56 -1.74 -25.13 -3.60
C ARG A 56 -0.69 -25.17 -4.72
N LEU A 57 0.17 -24.17 -4.80
CA LEU A 57 1.27 -24.13 -5.75
C LEU A 57 2.29 -25.25 -5.52
N GLU A 58 2.63 -25.56 -4.27
CA GLU A 58 3.50 -26.69 -3.93
C GLU A 58 2.89 -28.03 -4.37
N ALA A 59 1.58 -28.21 -4.17
CA ALA A 59 0.87 -29.40 -4.62
C ALA A 59 0.78 -29.51 -6.15
N LEU A 60 0.66 -28.37 -6.84
CA LEU A 60 0.73 -28.33 -8.29
C LEU A 60 2.15 -28.65 -8.78
N TYR A 61 3.19 -28.05 -8.21
CA TYR A 61 4.54 -28.16 -8.78
C TYR A 61 5.54 -28.82 -7.81
N PRO A 62 5.33 -30.09 -7.39
CA PRO A 62 6.13 -30.73 -6.33
C PRO A 62 7.61 -30.94 -6.69
N GLY A 63 7.95 -30.90 -7.98
CA GLY A 63 9.33 -31.02 -8.47
C GLY A 63 9.95 -29.71 -8.97
N GLN A 64 9.24 -28.57 -8.87
CA GLN A 64 9.73 -27.28 -9.37
C GLN A 64 9.67 -26.22 -8.26
N PRO A 65 10.63 -26.27 -7.30
CA PRO A 65 10.64 -25.35 -6.17
C PRO A 65 10.71 -23.88 -6.56
N GLU A 66 11.35 -23.58 -7.68
CA GLU A 66 11.51 -22.22 -8.18
C GLU A 66 10.17 -21.55 -8.55
N ALA A 67 9.17 -22.33 -8.97
CA ALA A 67 7.87 -21.80 -9.38
C ALA A 67 7.09 -21.20 -8.19
N TYR A 68 7.05 -21.90 -7.06
CA TYR A 68 6.34 -21.39 -5.87
C TYR A 68 7.21 -20.44 -5.03
N LYS A 69 8.54 -20.58 -5.06
CA LYS A 69 9.46 -19.60 -4.43
C LYS A 69 9.31 -18.21 -5.03
N SER A 70 9.30 -18.10 -6.35
CA SER A 70 9.13 -16.79 -7.02
C SER A 70 7.80 -16.12 -6.66
N CYS A 71 6.72 -16.90 -6.56
CA CYS A 71 5.43 -16.40 -6.09
C CYS A 71 5.48 -15.93 -4.62
N ALA A 72 6.12 -16.71 -3.75
CA ALA A 72 6.29 -16.36 -2.35
C ALA A 72 7.11 -15.08 -2.17
N GLU A 73 8.19 -14.91 -2.96
CA GLU A 73 9.03 -13.71 -2.95
C GLU A 73 8.28 -12.45 -3.43
N ALA A 74 7.46 -12.58 -4.47
CA ALA A 74 6.63 -11.47 -4.95
C ALA A 74 5.61 -11.03 -3.89
N LEU A 75 4.92 -11.98 -3.23
CA LEU A 75 3.98 -11.69 -2.15
C LEU A 75 4.68 -11.11 -0.91
N ALA A 76 5.87 -11.63 -0.56
CA ALA A 76 6.68 -11.09 0.53
C ALA A 76 7.16 -9.66 0.25
N THR A 77 7.47 -9.34 -1.02
CA THR A 77 7.84 -7.98 -1.44
C THR A 77 6.68 -7.02 -1.25
N LEU A 78 5.46 -7.38 -1.67
CA LEU A 78 4.26 -6.58 -1.44
C LEU A 78 3.97 -6.39 0.05
N GLN A 79 4.15 -7.44 0.85
CA GLN A 79 4.00 -7.36 2.29
C GLN A 79 5.02 -6.39 2.91
N SER A 80 6.28 -6.46 2.49
CA SER A 80 7.36 -5.58 2.96
C SER A 80 7.07 -4.11 2.62
N GLN A 81 6.60 -3.83 1.40
CA GLN A 81 6.21 -2.48 0.97
C GLN A 81 5.07 -1.92 1.82
N CYS A 82 4.02 -2.72 2.06
CA CYS A 82 2.91 -2.31 2.92
C CYS A 82 3.38 -2.06 4.37
N GLN A 83 4.26 -2.92 4.89
CA GLN A 83 4.81 -2.81 6.24
C GLN A 83 5.68 -1.55 6.40
N GLN A 84 6.46 -1.20 5.37
CA GLN A 84 7.28 0.00 5.36
C GLN A 84 6.41 1.26 5.47
N ILE A 85 5.37 1.37 4.64
CA ILE A 85 4.45 2.53 4.67
C ILE A 85 3.70 2.60 6.00
N TYR A 86 3.24 1.47 6.53
CA TYR A 86 2.63 1.41 7.87
C TYR A 86 3.57 1.94 8.95
N THR A 87 4.83 1.51 8.94
CA THR A 87 5.83 1.96 9.92
C THR A 87 6.12 3.46 9.77
N MET A 88 6.16 3.97 8.54
CA MET A 88 6.29 5.40 8.28
C MET A 88 5.09 6.19 8.84
N ALA A 89 3.87 5.68 8.69
CA ALA A 89 2.68 6.30 9.28
C ALA A 89 2.71 6.26 10.82
N GLU A 90 3.10 5.15 11.43
CA GLU A 90 3.20 5.04 12.89
C GLU A 90 4.26 5.98 13.47
N THR A 91 5.44 6.05 12.85
CA THR A 91 6.51 6.98 13.29
C THR A 91 6.13 8.45 13.10
N ASN A 92 5.33 8.77 12.07
CA ASN A 92 4.83 10.11 11.83
C ASN A 92 3.85 10.59 12.91
N LYS A 93 3.20 9.70 13.69
CA LYS A 93 2.37 10.11 14.84
C LYS A 93 3.14 10.93 15.85
N ALA A 94 4.37 10.52 16.16
CA ALA A 94 5.25 11.26 17.07
C ALA A 94 5.72 12.58 16.47
N ALA A 95 5.94 12.64 15.15
CA ALA A 95 6.29 13.87 14.45
C ALA A 95 5.12 14.88 14.45
N ILE A 96 3.89 14.39 14.28
CA ILE A 96 2.67 15.15 14.47
C ILE A 96 2.64 15.59 15.94
N GLU A 97 2.63 14.69 16.92
CA GLU A 97 2.49 15.05 18.34
C GLU A 97 3.45 16.14 18.84
N ASN A 98 4.72 16.03 18.47
CA ASN A 98 5.81 16.90 18.93
C ASN A 98 6.01 18.19 18.09
N ALA A 99 5.24 18.40 17.03
CA ALA A 99 5.40 19.60 16.21
C ALA A 99 5.03 20.85 17.02
N GLY A 100 6.02 21.66 17.43
CA GLY A 100 5.78 22.89 18.19
C GLY A 100 5.48 24.10 17.31
N ARG A 101 5.83 24.04 16.02
CA ARG A 101 5.83 25.19 15.10
C ARG A 101 4.98 24.89 13.86
N TRP A 102 4.37 25.94 13.30
CA TRP A 102 3.53 25.87 12.10
C TRP A 102 4.15 25.08 10.94
N HIS A 103 5.41 25.38 10.60
CA HIS A 103 6.14 24.73 9.52
C HIS A 103 6.22 23.19 9.67
N ASP A 104 6.33 22.70 10.91
CA ASP A 104 6.52 21.28 11.19
C ASP A 104 5.21 20.50 10.95
N TRP A 105 4.07 21.11 11.30
CA TRP A 105 2.73 20.59 11.00
C TRP A 105 2.47 20.51 9.50
N GLU A 106 2.85 21.53 8.75
CA GLU A 106 2.62 21.60 7.30
C GLU A 106 3.47 20.57 6.54
N LYS A 107 4.67 20.27 7.03
CA LYS A 107 5.50 19.18 6.50
C LYS A 107 4.86 17.81 6.77
N ALA A 108 4.40 17.56 8.00
CA ALA A 108 3.73 16.31 8.37
C ALA A 108 2.42 16.12 7.60
N LEU A 109 1.65 17.19 7.39
CA LEU A 109 0.41 17.18 6.63
C LEU A 109 0.66 16.86 5.15
N ARG A 110 1.64 17.52 4.51
CA ARG A 110 2.02 17.23 3.11
C ARG A 110 2.51 15.80 2.93
N ALA A 111 3.33 15.29 3.85
CA ALA A 111 3.77 13.89 3.83
C ALA A 111 2.58 12.93 3.92
N SER A 112 1.62 13.22 4.81
CA SER A 112 0.41 12.41 4.97
C SER A 112 -0.47 12.40 3.71
N HIS A 113 -0.63 13.54 3.03
CA HIS A 113 -1.32 13.61 1.73
C HIS A 113 -0.60 12.80 0.65
N GLN A 114 0.73 12.92 0.56
CA GLN A 114 1.51 12.18 -0.41
C GLN A 114 1.38 10.67 -0.18
N TRP A 115 1.48 10.22 1.07
CA TRP A 115 1.31 8.80 1.39
C TRP A 115 -0.11 8.31 1.14
N ARG A 116 -1.12 9.14 1.42
CA ARG A 116 -2.51 8.82 1.08
C ARG A 116 -2.68 8.62 -0.44
N ALA A 117 -2.11 9.49 -1.25
CA ALA A 117 -2.17 9.34 -2.71
C ALA A 117 -1.53 8.01 -3.13
N THR A 118 -0.35 7.68 -2.61
CA THR A 118 0.33 6.41 -2.89
C THR A 118 -0.49 5.19 -2.44
N ILE A 119 -1.01 5.21 -1.21
CA ILE A 119 -1.65 4.03 -0.60
C ILE A 119 -3.06 3.77 -1.14
N SER A 120 -3.74 4.80 -1.66
CA SER A 120 -5.07 4.66 -2.29
C SER A 120 -5.09 3.65 -3.44
N SER A 121 -3.97 3.48 -4.14
CA SER A 121 -3.80 2.46 -5.19
C SER A 121 -3.28 1.11 -4.69
N MET A 122 -2.71 1.05 -3.48
CA MET A 122 -2.02 -0.14 -2.96
C MET A 122 -3.01 -1.26 -2.62
N CYS A 123 -4.07 -0.94 -1.88
CA CYS A 123 -5.08 -1.93 -1.50
C CYS A 123 -5.73 -2.62 -2.72
N PRO A 124 -6.26 -1.90 -3.74
CA PRO A 124 -6.79 -2.55 -4.94
C PRO A 124 -5.71 -3.27 -5.76
N HIS A 125 -4.46 -2.80 -5.72
CA HIS A 125 -3.35 -3.50 -6.38
C HIS A 125 -3.06 -4.85 -5.72
N VAL A 126 -2.95 -4.90 -4.39
CA VAL A 126 -2.74 -6.13 -3.62
C VAL A 126 -3.88 -7.12 -3.84
N GLU A 127 -5.13 -6.68 -3.76
CA GLU A 127 -6.27 -7.54 -4.07
C GLU A 127 -6.25 -8.05 -5.52
N GLY A 128 -5.86 -7.19 -6.47
CA GLY A 128 -5.71 -7.56 -7.87
C GLY A 128 -4.68 -8.67 -8.08
N VAL A 129 -3.51 -8.55 -7.44
CA VAL A 129 -2.44 -9.57 -7.50
C VAL A 129 -2.92 -10.89 -6.90
N ILE A 130 -3.55 -10.85 -5.72
CA ILE A 130 -4.09 -12.05 -5.07
C ILE A 130 -5.10 -12.75 -5.99
N ARG A 131 -6.08 -12.01 -6.53
CA ARG A 131 -7.11 -12.58 -7.42
C ARG A 131 -6.50 -13.17 -8.70
N GLN A 132 -5.49 -12.52 -9.27
CA GLN A 132 -4.80 -13.03 -10.45
C GLN A 132 -4.07 -14.34 -10.14
N LEU A 133 -3.34 -14.42 -9.03
CA LEU A 133 -2.68 -15.65 -8.61
C LEU A 133 -3.69 -16.77 -8.32
N GLU A 134 -4.77 -16.46 -7.61
CA GLU A 134 -5.85 -17.42 -7.34
C GLU A 134 -6.49 -17.94 -8.63
N ALA A 135 -6.73 -17.07 -9.62
CA ALA A 135 -7.28 -17.47 -10.91
C ALA A 135 -6.34 -18.40 -11.67
N VAL A 136 -5.03 -18.10 -11.70
CA VAL A 136 -4.03 -18.95 -12.34
C VAL A 136 -3.97 -20.32 -11.67
N VAL A 137 -3.88 -20.36 -10.33
CA VAL A 137 -3.84 -21.61 -9.57
C VAL A 137 -5.10 -22.45 -9.82
N THR A 138 -6.28 -21.81 -9.78
CA THR A 138 -7.56 -22.50 -9.99
C THR A 138 -7.67 -23.03 -11.44
N GLN A 139 -7.19 -22.28 -12.42
CA GLN A 139 -7.17 -22.72 -13.82
C GLN A 139 -6.27 -23.94 -14.00
N GLU A 140 -5.09 -23.96 -13.38
CA GLU A 140 -4.15 -25.09 -13.46
C GLU A 140 -4.67 -26.33 -12.74
N GLU A 141 -5.33 -26.17 -11.59
CA GLU A 141 -6.02 -27.26 -10.91
C GLU A 141 -7.11 -27.88 -11.80
N GLN A 142 -7.92 -27.05 -12.46
CA GLN A 142 -8.96 -27.52 -13.39
C GLN A 142 -8.38 -28.25 -14.60
N ARG A 143 -7.26 -27.76 -15.16
CA ARG A 143 -6.57 -28.43 -16.28
C ARG A 143 -6.10 -29.83 -15.91
N ARG A 144 -5.55 -30.01 -14.70
CA ARG A 144 -5.13 -31.33 -14.20
C ARG A 144 -6.29 -32.27 -13.99
N ILE A 145 -7.39 -31.78 -13.44
CA ILE A 145 -8.61 -32.58 -13.26
C ILE A 145 -9.17 -33.02 -14.61
N ALA A 146 -9.14 -32.15 -15.62
CA ALA A 146 -9.62 -32.44 -16.96
C ALA A 146 -8.70 -33.37 -17.78
N GLY A 147 -7.52 -33.73 -17.27
CA GLY A 147 -6.54 -34.55 -17.99
C GLY A 147 -5.88 -33.84 -19.18
N THR A 148 -6.01 -32.51 -19.28
CA THR A 148 -5.45 -31.72 -20.37
C THR A 148 -3.95 -31.52 -20.12
N PRO A 149 -3.05 -31.80 -21.10
CA PRO A 149 -1.62 -31.60 -20.91
C PRO A 149 -1.32 -30.11 -20.59
N PRO A 150 -0.31 -29.84 -19.74
CA PRO A 150 0.02 -28.48 -19.34
C PRO A 150 0.39 -27.66 -20.57
N ALA A 151 -0.31 -26.53 -20.77
CA ALA A 151 0.06 -25.57 -21.80
C ALA A 151 1.47 -25.05 -21.49
N SER A 152 2.34 -24.99 -22.51
CA SER A 152 3.68 -24.43 -22.37
C SER A 152 3.60 -23.04 -21.73
N PRO A 153 4.50 -22.72 -20.76
CA PRO A 153 4.44 -21.46 -20.04
C PRO A 153 4.52 -20.32 -21.04
N THR A 154 3.39 -19.63 -21.21
CA THR A 154 3.33 -18.44 -22.05
C THR A 154 4.03 -17.36 -21.26
N SER A 155 5.24 -16.98 -21.70
CA SER A 155 5.99 -15.92 -21.04
C SER A 155 5.15 -14.63 -21.06
N PHE A 156 4.73 -14.17 -19.88
CA PHE A 156 4.06 -12.87 -19.70
C PHE A 156 4.90 -11.68 -20.21
N LEU A 157 6.19 -11.92 -20.50
CA LEU A 157 7.12 -10.96 -21.11
C LEU A 157 6.88 -10.74 -22.61
N SER A 158 6.29 -11.69 -23.34
CA SER A 158 6.16 -11.58 -24.81
C SER A 158 5.13 -10.57 -25.29
N GLN A 159 4.23 -10.08 -24.43
CA GLN A 159 3.17 -9.14 -24.84
C GLN A 159 3.57 -7.66 -24.70
N ARG A 160 4.71 -7.36 -24.06
CA ARG A 160 5.15 -5.98 -23.81
C ARG A 160 6.06 -5.39 -24.91
N ASP A 161 6.53 -6.24 -25.84
CA ASP A 161 7.45 -5.87 -26.93
C ASP A 161 6.77 -5.63 -28.28
N ARG A 162 5.45 -5.38 -28.32
CA ARG A 162 4.84 -4.78 -29.52
C ARG A 162 5.13 -3.29 -29.52
N GLY A 163 6.33 -2.95 -30.00
CA GLY A 163 6.67 -1.59 -30.42
C GLY A 163 5.64 -1.05 -31.41
N TRP A 164 5.45 0.26 -31.38
CA TRP A 164 4.47 1.05 -32.13
C TRP A 164 4.52 0.94 -33.67
N ASP A 165 5.35 0.06 -34.25
CA ASP A 165 5.74 0.04 -35.67
C ASP A 165 5.24 -1.16 -36.49
N ALA A 166 4.21 -1.90 -36.05
CA ALA A 166 3.64 -2.97 -36.87
C ALA A 166 2.59 -2.42 -37.87
N PRO A 167 2.76 -2.59 -39.20
CA PRO A 167 1.80 -2.10 -40.20
C PRO A 167 0.50 -2.93 -40.21
N PRO A 168 -0.66 -2.31 -40.55
CA PRO A 168 -1.95 -3.00 -40.58
C PRO A 168 -2.07 -3.95 -41.78
N LEU A 169 -2.74 -5.09 -41.56
CA LEU A 169 -3.17 -6.04 -42.60
C LEU A 169 -4.33 -5.48 -43.43
#